data_AF-A0AAW2J7A3-F1
#
_entry.id   AF-A0AAW2J7A3-F1
#
_cell.length_a   1.000
_cell.length_b   1.000
_cell.length_c   1.000
_cell.angle_alpha   90.00
_cell.angle_beta   90.00
_cell.angle_gamma   90.00
#
_symmetry.space_group_name_H-M   'P 1'
#
loop_
_entity.id
_entity.type
_entity.pdbx_description
1 polymer ?
#
loop_
_entity_poly.entity_id
_entity_poly.type
_entity_poly.pdbx_seq_one_letter_code
_entity_poly.pdbx_strand_id
1 'polypeptide(L)'
;MALFSASATAFIALLLLLLHGTSTGQEQIPNSDVDLLEFPLNLEFLEAEFFSFAAYGRGLDSIAPNLTLGGPPPVGGRRANLSPLVRDIIAQFALQEFGHLRAIQNTVRGFPRPLLNISAQSFATVINQAFGQPLRPPFDPYANDINYLIASYLIPYVGLTGYVGANPNLQSTTAKSLVAGLLGVESGQDAVIRTLLYERASLKVRPYPFTGGIQHQDFKSEKQAWEKRCER
;
A
#
# COMPACT_ATOMS: atom_id res chain seq x y z
N MET A 1 31.30 10.61 -41.73
CA MET A 1 31.49 11.87 -40.99
C MET A 1 30.10 12.41 -40.70
N ALA A 2 29.50 12.03 -39.57
CA ALA A 2 28.11 12.36 -39.24
C ALA A 2 28.06 13.76 -38.60
N LEU A 3 27.44 14.70 -39.30
CA LEU A 3 27.16 16.05 -38.81
C LEU A 3 26.03 15.94 -37.78
N PHE A 4 26.37 15.85 -36.50
CA PHE A 4 25.41 16.12 -35.44
C PHE A 4 25.10 17.62 -35.48
N SER A 5 23.85 17.98 -35.75
CA SER A 5 23.41 19.36 -35.74
C SER A 5 23.60 19.94 -34.33
N ALA A 6 24.07 21.18 -34.24
CA ALA A 6 24.31 21.87 -32.96
C ALA A 6 23.07 21.91 -32.03
N SER A 7 21.87 21.68 -32.57
CA SER A 7 20.62 21.60 -31.79
C SER A 7 20.49 20.32 -30.96
N ALA A 8 21.01 19.18 -31.43
CA ALA A 8 20.92 17.91 -30.71
C ALA A 8 21.84 17.91 -29.48
N THR A 9 23.03 18.50 -29.59
CA THR A 9 23.97 18.67 -28.48
C THR A 9 23.48 19.63 -27.41
N ALA A 10 22.79 20.72 -27.81
CA ALA A 10 22.18 21.65 -26.87
C ALA A 10 21.00 21.03 -26.11
N PHE A 11 20.20 20.19 -26.77
CA PHE A 11 19.10 19.47 -26.13
C PHE A 11 19.61 18.43 -25.13
N ILE A 12 20.66 17.69 -25.48
CA ILE A 12 21.29 16.72 -24.57
C ILE A 12 21.96 17.44 -23.39
N ALA A 13 22.63 18.57 -23.61
CA ALA A 13 23.23 19.36 -22.54
C ALA A 13 22.17 19.95 -21.60
N LEU A 14 21.05 20.44 -22.12
CA LEU A 14 19.91 20.92 -21.32
C LEU A 14 19.24 19.78 -20.55
N LEU A 15 19.07 18.61 -21.16
CA LEU A 15 18.54 17.42 -20.51
C LEU A 15 19.48 16.95 -19.39
N LEU A 16 20.80 16.96 -19.63
CA LEU A 16 21.79 16.66 -18.61
C LEU A 16 21.78 17.74 -17.51
N LEU A 17 21.66 19.02 -17.80
CA LEU A 17 21.52 20.08 -16.79
C LEU A 17 20.23 19.97 -15.97
N LEU A 18 19.15 19.47 -16.55
CA LEU A 18 17.89 19.15 -15.85
C LEU A 18 17.99 17.86 -15.02
N LEU A 19 18.86 16.92 -15.40
CA LEU A 19 19.11 15.66 -14.69
C LEU A 19 20.17 15.80 -13.58
N HIS A 20 21.11 16.73 -13.71
CA HIS A 20 22.06 17.09 -12.66
C HIS A 20 21.38 18.08 -11.71
N GLY A 21 20.43 17.56 -10.93
CA GLY A 21 19.90 18.26 -9.77
C GLY A 21 21.07 18.81 -8.96
N THR A 22 21.01 20.10 -8.65
CA THR A 22 21.93 20.74 -7.70
C THR A 22 22.06 19.83 -6.49
N SER A 23 23.28 19.44 -6.13
CA SER A 23 23.56 18.77 -4.86
C SER A 23 23.13 19.72 -3.73
N THR A 24 21.86 19.63 -3.36
CA THR A 24 21.33 20.18 -2.13
C THR A 24 22.03 19.39 -1.04
N GLY A 25 22.80 20.07 -0.17
CA GLY A 25 23.23 19.44 1.08
C GLY A 25 22.02 18.77 1.71
N GLN A 26 22.18 17.55 2.22
CA GLN A 26 21.05 16.77 2.73
C GLN A 26 20.22 17.63 3.67
N GLU A 27 18.99 17.93 3.25
CA GLU A 27 18.05 18.68 4.06
C GLU A 27 17.86 17.90 5.36
N GLN A 28 18.15 18.53 6.49
CA GLN A 28 17.91 17.89 7.78
C GLN A 28 16.40 17.76 7.97
N ILE A 29 15.92 16.52 8.02
CA ILE A 29 14.51 16.24 8.24
C ILE A 29 14.19 16.54 9.72
N PRO A 30 13.22 17.42 10.03
CA PRO A 30 12.81 17.70 11.39
C PRO A 30 12.26 16.45 12.07
N ASN A 31 12.47 16.31 13.38
CA ASN A 31 11.93 15.17 14.13
C ASN A 31 10.39 15.07 14.02
N SER A 32 9.69 16.21 13.92
CA SER A 32 8.24 16.22 13.69
C SER A 32 7.82 15.51 12.39
N ASP A 33 8.62 15.63 11.33
CA ASP A 33 8.35 14.92 10.07
C ASP A 33 8.65 13.42 10.22
N VAL A 34 9.69 13.06 10.98
CA VAL A 34 9.99 11.66 11.32
C VAL A 34 8.83 11.04 12.09
N ASP A 35 8.32 11.72 13.12
CA ASP A 35 7.18 11.26 13.93
C ASP A 35 5.93 11.05 13.07
N LEU A 36 5.67 11.95 12.12
CA LEU A 36 4.55 11.83 11.18
C LEU A 36 4.69 10.63 10.22
N LEU A 37 5.91 10.18 9.93
CA LEU A 37 6.19 9.02 9.09
C LEU A 37 6.12 7.69 9.84
N GLU A 38 6.13 7.69 11.18
CA GLU A 38 6.09 6.45 11.95
C GLU A 38 4.77 5.68 11.78
N PHE A 39 3.65 6.38 11.76
CA PHE A 39 2.34 5.74 11.56
C PHE A 39 2.23 5.09 10.18
N PRO A 40 2.52 5.79 9.05
CA PRO A 40 2.56 5.14 7.75
C PRO A 40 3.55 3.99 7.68
N LEU A 41 4.75 4.10 8.26
CA LEU A 41 5.73 3.00 8.26
C LEU A 41 5.21 1.71 8.93
N ASN A 42 4.34 1.79 9.93
CA ASN A 42 3.68 0.60 10.49
C ASN A 42 2.78 -0.09 9.45
N LEU A 43 2.10 0.69 8.60
CA LEU A 43 1.20 0.19 7.57
C LEU A 43 1.99 -0.42 6.40
N GLU A 44 3.08 0.21 6.00
CA GLU A 44 4.01 -0.35 5.01
C GLU A 44 4.52 -1.73 5.41
N PHE A 45 4.85 -1.94 6.69
CA PHE A 45 5.21 -3.27 7.18
C PHE A 45 4.03 -4.26 7.12
N LEU A 46 2.82 -3.81 7.47
CA LEU A 46 1.62 -4.64 7.40
C LEU A 46 1.33 -5.08 5.98
N GLU A 47 1.38 -4.17 5.01
CA GLU A 47 1.09 -4.41 3.59
C GLU A 47 2.18 -5.26 2.95
N ALA A 48 3.45 -4.94 3.19
CA ALA A 48 4.59 -5.74 2.74
C ALA A 48 4.46 -7.21 3.16
N GLU A 49 4.15 -7.44 4.44
CA GLU A 49 3.97 -8.80 4.95
C GLU A 49 2.71 -9.46 4.38
N PHE A 50 1.57 -8.77 4.42
CA PHE A 50 0.29 -9.36 4.03
C PHE A 50 0.25 -9.73 2.55
N PHE A 51 0.71 -8.85 1.67
CA PHE A 51 0.80 -9.12 0.23
C PHE A 51 1.85 -10.20 -0.08
N SER A 52 3.02 -10.13 0.56
CA SER A 52 4.08 -11.11 0.32
C SER A 52 3.67 -12.51 0.76
N PHE A 53 3.07 -12.65 1.95
CA PHE A 53 2.59 -13.95 2.41
C PHE A 53 1.50 -14.51 1.49
N ALA A 54 0.55 -13.69 1.05
CA ALA A 54 -0.51 -14.16 0.18
C ALA A 54 0.01 -14.67 -1.18
N ALA A 55 0.91 -13.92 -1.81
CA ALA A 55 1.45 -14.26 -3.13
C ALA A 55 2.48 -15.40 -3.07
N TYR A 56 3.45 -15.28 -2.17
CA TYR A 56 4.65 -16.13 -2.12
C TYR A 56 4.63 -17.17 -1.00
N GLY A 57 3.78 -17.01 0.02
CA GLY A 57 3.74 -17.89 1.20
C GLY A 57 4.82 -17.57 2.24
N ARG A 58 5.55 -16.47 2.10
CA ARG A 58 6.66 -16.05 2.96
C ARG A 58 6.78 -14.53 2.97
N GLY A 59 7.32 -13.99 4.06
CA GLY A 59 7.42 -12.55 4.32
C GLY A 59 8.81 -11.96 4.10
N LEU A 60 9.03 -10.77 4.68
CA LEU A 60 10.30 -10.04 4.56
C LEU A 60 11.50 -10.86 5.04
N ASP A 61 11.35 -11.66 6.10
CA ASP A 61 12.45 -12.46 6.66
C ASP A 61 13.10 -13.41 5.63
N SER A 62 12.32 -13.85 4.62
CA SER A 62 12.85 -14.71 3.56
C SER A 62 13.26 -13.96 2.30
N ILE A 63 12.61 -12.84 1.97
CA ILE A 63 12.77 -12.19 0.65
C ILE A 63 13.66 -10.94 0.74
N ALA A 64 13.49 -10.13 1.79
CA ALA A 64 14.21 -8.88 2.00
C ALA A 64 14.48 -8.65 3.50
N PRO A 65 15.25 -9.54 4.17
CA PRO A 65 15.40 -9.53 5.63
C PRO A 65 16.02 -8.26 6.18
N ASN A 66 16.81 -7.54 5.38
CA ASN A 66 17.41 -6.27 5.76
C ASN A 66 16.35 -5.17 6.02
N LEU A 67 15.17 -5.27 5.39
CA LEU A 67 14.10 -4.29 5.56
C LEU A 67 13.37 -4.43 6.91
N THR A 68 13.49 -5.55 7.61
CA THR A 68 12.83 -5.73 8.92
C THR A 68 13.51 -4.94 10.05
N LEU A 69 14.75 -4.49 9.82
CA LEU A 69 15.63 -3.89 10.82
C LEU A 69 15.71 -4.72 12.12
N GLY A 70 15.62 -6.06 12.00
CA GLY A 70 15.69 -7.00 13.11
C GLY A 70 14.38 -7.20 13.88
N GLY A 71 13.26 -6.64 13.42
CA GLY A 71 11.94 -6.83 14.03
C GLY A 71 11.43 -8.28 13.91
N PRO A 72 10.55 -8.74 14.82
CA PRO A 72 10.05 -10.12 14.83
C PRO A 72 9.15 -10.45 13.63
N PRO A 73 9.11 -11.71 13.17
CA PRO A 73 8.24 -12.14 12.06
C PRO A 73 6.75 -12.00 12.39
N PRO A 74 5.89 -11.75 11.40
CA PRO A 74 4.45 -11.64 11.62
C PRO A 74 3.84 -12.99 12.00
N VAL A 75 2.72 -12.96 12.70
CA VAL A 75 1.96 -14.15 13.11
C VAL A 75 0.85 -14.44 12.11
N GLY A 76 0.72 -15.71 11.73
CA GLY A 76 -0.45 -16.24 11.01
C GLY A 76 -0.51 -15.95 9.52
N GLY A 77 0.55 -15.38 8.95
CA GLY A 77 0.71 -15.21 7.50
C GLY A 77 0.77 -16.55 6.79
N ARG A 78 0.08 -16.66 5.64
CA ARG A 78 0.14 -17.85 4.80
C ARG A 78 -0.16 -17.53 3.35
N ARG A 79 0.17 -18.47 2.46
CA ARG A 79 -0.20 -18.38 1.05
C ARG A 79 -1.72 -18.38 0.88
N ALA A 80 -2.21 -17.41 0.12
CA ALA A 80 -3.61 -17.32 -0.26
C ALA A 80 -3.90 -18.23 -1.46
N ASN A 81 -5.12 -18.76 -1.52
CA ASN A 81 -5.61 -19.49 -2.68
C ASN A 81 -6.10 -18.51 -3.76
N LEU A 82 -5.14 -17.87 -4.43
CA LEU A 82 -5.41 -16.86 -5.45
C LEU A 82 -5.35 -17.44 -6.86
N SER A 83 -6.23 -16.95 -7.74
CA SER A 83 -6.12 -17.18 -9.18
C SER A 83 -4.79 -16.63 -9.71
N PRO A 84 -4.27 -17.15 -10.85
CA PRO A 84 -2.98 -16.72 -11.38
C PRO A 84 -2.87 -15.21 -11.57
N LEU A 85 -3.92 -14.56 -12.09
CA LEU A 85 -3.95 -13.11 -12.30
C LEU A 85 -3.87 -12.34 -10.98
N VAL A 86 -4.75 -12.66 -10.02
CA VAL A 86 -4.79 -11.94 -8.74
C VAL A 86 -3.49 -12.17 -7.97
N ARG A 87 -2.95 -13.40 -8.00
CA ARG A 87 -1.66 -13.69 -7.37
C ARG A 87 -0.52 -12.86 -7.95
N ASP A 88 -0.47 -12.67 -9.26
CA ASP A 88 0.57 -11.88 -9.92
C ASP A 88 0.45 -10.38 -9.56
N ILE A 89 -0.77 -9.85 -9.52
CA ILE A 89 -1.02 -8.47 -9.06
C ILE A 89 -0.57 -8.28 -7.61
N ILE A 90 -0.97 -9.17 -6.69
CA ILE A 90 -0.58 -9.08 -5.28
C ILE A 90 0.93 -9.30 -5.08
N ALA A 91 1.57 -10.11 -5.93
CA ALA A 91 3.02 -10.26 -5.96
C ALA A 91 3.72 -8.94 -6.31
N GLN A 92 3.17 -8.16 -7.24
CA GLN A 92 3.68 -6.84 -7.60
C GLN A 92 3.47 -5.81 -6.47
N PHE A 93 2.32 -5.84 -5.79
CA PHE A 93 2.07 -4.97 -4.63
C PHE A 93 3.09 -5.24 -3.53
N ALA A 94 3.35 -6.50 -3.19
CA ALA A 94 4.39 -6.86 -2.21
C ALA A 94 5.77 -6.25 -2.56
N LEU A 95 6.15 -6.24 -3.84
CA LEU A 95 7.41 -5.63 -4.28
C LEU A 95 7.39 -4.10 -4.21
N GLN A 96 6.23 -3.47 -4.43
CA GLN A 96 6.03 -2.03 -4.25
C GLN A 96 6.21 -1.65 -2.78
N GLU A 97 5.61 -2.40 -1.84
CA GLU A 97 5.78 -2.16 -0.40
C GLU A 97 7.22 -2.35 0.07
N PHE A 98 7.94 -3.32 -0.50
CA PHE A 98 9.37 -3.44 -0.21
C PHE A 98 10.16 -2.22 -0.70
N GLY A 99 9.71 -1.62 -1.82
CA GLY A 99 10.20 -0.36 -2.33
C GLY A 99 9.88 0.81 -1.39
N HIS A 100 8.67 0.88 -0.86
CA HIS A 100 8.24 1.89 0.11
C HIS A 100 9.06 1.83 1.39
N LEU A 101 9.20 0.65 2.00
CA LEU A 101 10.06 0.43 3.16
C LEU A 101 11.49 0.91 2.90
N ARG A 102 12.05 0.60 1.73
CA ARG A 102 13.39 1.06 1.35
C ARG A 102 13.47 2.58 1.18
N ALA A 103 12.46 3.19 0.57
CA ALA A 103 12.40 4.64 0.36
C ALA A 103 12.35 5.37 1.71
N ILE A 104 11.52 4.90 2.64
CA ILE A 104 11.44 5.45 4.00
C ILE A 104 12.77 5.27 4.73
N GLN A 105 13.33 4.05 4.77
CA GLN A 105 14.58 3.76 5.48
C GLN A 105 15.81 4.48 4.91
N ASN A 106 15.79 4.85 3.63
CA ASN A 106 16.83 5.68 3.01
C ASN A 106 16.68 7.17 3.34
N THR A 107 15.50 7.59 3.79
CA THR A 107 15.16 8.99 4.03
C THR A 107 15.22 9.33 5.53
N VAL A 108 14.66 8.45 6.36
CA VAL A 108 14.65 8.56 7.82
C VAL A 108 15.13 7.26 8.44
N ARG A 109 15.55 7.30 9.71
CA ARG A 109 16.05 6.11 10.41
C ARG A 109 15.01 4.98 10.47
N GLY A 110 13.73 5.32 10.58
CA GLY A 110 12.65 4.37 10.80
C GLY A 110 12.79 3.60 12.13
N PHE A 111 12.01 2.54 12.27
CA PHE A 111 12.05 1.64 13.43
C PHE A 111 11.93 0.18 12.98
N PRO A 112 12.40 -0.79 13.80
CA PRO A 112 12.23 -2.21 13.51
C PRO A 112 10.79 -2.62 13.30
N ARG A 113 10.55 -3.51 12.31
CA ARG A 113 9.22 -4.05 12.02
C ARG A 113 8.52 -4.45 13.34
N PRO A 114 7.32 -3.95 13.63
CA PRO A 114 6.59 -4.33 14.84
C PRO A 114 6.10 -5.77 14.75
N LEU A 115 5.68 -6.36 15.87
CA LEU A 115 4.99 -7.65 15.81
C LEU A 115 3.61 -7.48 15.18
N LEU A 116 3.42 -8.00 13.98
CA LEU A 116 2.17 -7.93 13.24
C LEU A 116 1.36 -9.22 13.40
N ASN A 117 0.04 -9.10 13.50
CA ASN A 117 -0.88 -10.25 13.47
C ASN A 117 -1.74 -10.20 12.20
N ILE A 118 -1.29 -10.93 11.19
CA ILE A 118 -1.98 -11.07 9.90
C ILE A 118 -2.74 -12.40 9.79
N SER A 119 -3.06 -13.01 10.94
CA SER A 119 -3.84 -14.27 10.97
C SER A 119 -5.27 -14.07 10.47
N ALA A 120 -5.85 -15.13 9.91
CA ALA A 120 -7.26 -15.14 9.54
C ALA A 120 -8.20 -14.75 10.70
N GLN A 121 -7.84 -15.10 11.94
CA GLN A 121 -8.62 -14.75 13.13
C GLN A 121 -8.65 -13.23 13.39
N SER A 122 -7.55 -12.53 13.12
CA SER A 122 -7.47 -11.06 13.24
C SER A 122 -8.45 -10.40 12.26
N PHE A 123 -8.38 -10.79 10.98
CA PHE A 123 -9.29 -10.31 9.94
C PHE A 123 -10.75 -10.69 10.23
N ALA A 124 -11.02 -11.90 10.73
CA ALA A 124 -12.35 -12.32 11.14
C ALA A 124 -12.93 -11.39 12.22
N THR A 125 -12.11 -10.96 13.17
CA THR A 125 -12.54 -10.04 14.23
C THR A 125 -13.01 -8.70 13.64
N VAL A 126 -12.21 -8.12 12.74
CA VAL A 126 -12.55 -6.84 12.08
C VAL A 126 -13.81 -6.98 11.23
N ILE A 127 -13.92 -8.05 10.43
CA ILE A 127 -15.11 -8.29 9.60
C ILE A 127 -16.35 -8.52 10.45
N ASN A 128 -16.26 -9.26 11.55
CA ASN A 128 -17.39 -9.49 12.44
C ASN A 128 -17.89 -8.17 13.06
N GLN A 129 -16.99 -7.25 13.40
CA GLN A 129 -17.35 -5.92 13.89
C GLN A 129 -18.08 -5.11 12.80
N ALA A 130 -17.57 -5.12 11.57
CA ALA A 130 -18.20 -4.44 10.44
C ALA A 130 -19.61 -4.98 10.13
N PHE A 131 -19.82 -6.29 10.28
CA PHE A 131 -21.13 -6.94 10.10
C PHE A 131 -22.04 -6.88 11.33
N GLY A 132 -21.53 -6.42 12.48
CA GLY A 132 -22.25 -6.43 13.77
C GLY A 132 -22.53 -7.83 14.32
N GLN A 133 -21.97 -8.89 13.73
CA GLN A 133 -22.20 -10.28 14.13
C GLN A 133 -21.07 -11.21 13.63
N PRO A 134 -20.80 -12.33 14.33
CA PRO A 134 -19.85 -13.32 13.86
C PRO A 134 -20.29 -14.02 12.57
N LEU A 135 -19.42 -14.04 11.55
CA LEU A 135 -19.62 -14.86 10.36
C LEU A 135 -19.34 -16.34 10.67
N ARG A 136 -20.09 -17.24 10.02
CA ARG A 136 -19.91 -18.69 10.12
C ARG A 136 -19.77 -19.30 8.71
N PRO A 137 -18.62 -19.93 8.39
CA PRO A 137 -17.37 -20.00 9.17
C PRO A 137 -16.70 -18.62 9.35
N PRO A 138 -15.73 -18.44 10.27
CA PRO A 138 -15.01 -17.17 10.42
C PRO A 138 -14.42 -16.68 9.09
N PHE A 139 -14.37 -15.36 8.89
CA PHE A 139 -13.79 -14.78 7.68
C PHE A 139 -12.31 -15.14 7.55
N ASP A 140 -11.95 -15.66 6.38
CA ASP A 140 -10.60 -16.08 6.08
C ASP A 140 -10.11 -15.31 4.85
N PRO A 141 -9.17 -14.36 5.01
CA PRO A 141 -8.68 -13.54 3.90
C PRO A 141 -7.94 -14.38 2.87
N TYR A 142 -7.35 -15.50 3.26
CA TYR A 142 -6.51 -16.32 2.39
C TYR A 142 -7.30 -17.41 1.61
N ALA A 143 -8.63 -17.44 1.75
CA ALA A 143 -9.46 -18.52 1.22
C ALA A 143 -9.65 -18.50 -0.31
N ASN A 144 -9.77 -17.31 -0.90
CA ASN A 144 -10.01 -17.11 -2.33
C ASN A 144 -9.78 -15.63 -2.72
N ASP A 145 -9.82 -15.33 -4.02
CA ASP A 145 -9.66 -13.98 -4.58
C ASP A 145 -10.54 -12.92 -3.91
N ILE A 146 -11.85 -13.18 -3.77
CA ILE A 146 -12.80 -12.17 -3.29
C ILE A 146 -12.55 -11.88 -1.81
N ASN A 147 -12.35 -12.91 -0.99
CA ASN A 147 -12.02 -12.73 0.42
C ASN A 147 -10.72 -11.93 0.58
N TYR A 148 -9.71 -12.25 -0.23
CA TYR A 148 -8.42 -11.56 -0.15
C TYR A 148 -8.53 -10.10 -0.58
N LEU A 149 -9.25 -9.81 -1.66
CA LEU A 149 -9.46 -8.45 -2.13
C LEU A 149 -10.29 -7.61 -1.14
N ILE A 150 -11.32 -8.20 -0.50
CA ILE A 150 -12.09 -7.53 0.56
C ILE A 150 -11.19 -7.21 1.76
N ALA A 151 -10.36 -8.18 2.18
CA ALA A 151 -9.42 -7.98 3.28
C ALA A 151 -8.38 -6.92 2.94
N SER A 152 -7.85 -6.96 1.71
CA SER A 152 -6.90 -5.98 1.20
C SER A 152 -7.53 -4.60 1.20
N TYR A 153 -8.75 -4.42 0.73
CA TYR A 153 -9.42 -3.11 0.71
C TYR A 153 -9.55 -2.43 2.09
N LEU A 154 -9.52 -3.19 3.18
CA LEU A 154 -9.55 -2.62 4.54
C LEU A 154 -8.24 -1.96 4.98
N ILE A 155 -7.10 -2.31 4.35
CA ILE A 155 -5.76 -1.89 4.81
C ILE A 155 -5.35 -0.54 4.18
N PRO A 156 -5.36 -0.34 2.84
CA PRO A 156 -4.93 0.89 2.20
C PRO A 156 -5.81 2.10 2.54
N TYR A 157 -7.08 1.92 2.89
CA TYR A 157 -7.91 3.05 3.33
C TYR A 157 -7.31 3.73 4.57
N VAL A 158 -6.71 2.95 5.47
CA VAL A 158 -5.99 3.48 6.64
C VAL A 158 -4.65 4.10 6.21
N GLY A 159 -3.92 3.48 5.28
CA GLY A 159 -2.66 3.99 4.72
C GLY A 159 -2.79 5.34 4.03
N LEU A 160 -3.72 5.44 3.07
CA LEU A 160 -4.03 6.66 2.34
C LEU A 160 -4.46 7.80 3.26
N THR A 161 -5.28 7.52 4.28
CA THR A 161 -5.66 8.55 5.26
C THR A 161 -4.48 9.00 6.13
N GLY A 162 -3.54 8.12 6.43
CA GLY A 162 -2.29 8.45 7.11
C GLY A 162 -1.45 9.44 6.30
N TYR A 163 -1.16 9.12 5.04
CA TYR A 163 -0.36 10.00 4.16
C TYR A 163 -1.04 11.33 3.87
N VAL A 164 -2.33 11.32 3.52
CA VAL A 164 -3.09 12.55 3.27
C VAL A 164 -3.19 13.41 4.54
N GLY A 165 -3.32 12.79 5.72
CA GLY A 165 -3.37 13.49 7.00
C GLY A 165 -2.02 14.07 7.44
N ALA A 166 -0.92 13.40 7.10
CA ALA A 166 0.44 13.87 7.40
C ALA A 166 0.85 15.06 6.53
N ASN A 167 0.47 15.05 5.25
CA ASN A 167 0.92 16.02 4.23
C ASN A 167 0.89 17.50 4.64
N PRO A 168 -0.21 18.05 5.21
CA PRO A 168 -0.27 19.46 5.59
C PRO A 168 0.71 19.84 6.72
N ASN A 169 1.16 18.86 7.50
CA ASN A 169 1.98 19.06 8.68
C ASN A 169 3.48 18.84 8.43
N LEU A 170 3.84 18.22 7.31
CA LEU A 170 5.24 18.04 6.91
C LEU A 170 5.91 19.39 6.64
N GLN A 171 7.15 19.54 7.08
CA GLN A 171 7.92 20.77 6.90
C GLN A 171 8.95 20.64 5.78
N SER A 172 9.71 19.56 5.78
CA SER A 172 10.81 19.33 4.84
C SER A 172 10.32 19.00 3.44
N THR A 173 11.05 19.50 2.44
CA THR A 173 10.78 19.17 1.04
C THR A 173 11.05 17.70 0.74
N THR A 174 12.02 17.12 1.45
CA THR A 174 12.39 15.71 1.36
C THR A 174 11.26 14.80 1.86
N ALA A 175 10.70 15.04 3.05
CA ALA A 175 9.61 14.22 3.56
C ALA A 175 8.33 14.40 2.72
N LYS A 176 8.03 15.62 2.25
CA LYS A 176 6.91 15.86 1.33
C LYS A 176 7.03 15.07 0.04
N SER A 177 8.23 15.07 -0.56
CA SER A 177 8.48 14.34 -1.80
C SER A 177 8.37 12.83 -1.59
N LEU A 178 8.88 12.31 -0.47
CA LEU A 178 8.72 10.92 -0.08
C LEU A 178 7.23 10.56 0.04
N VAL A 179 6.48 11.26 0.89
CA VAL A 179 5.05 10.97 1.12
C VAL A 179 4.22 11.09 -0.15
N ALA A 180 4.48 12.10 -0.99
CA ALA A 180 3.80 12.24 -2.27
C ALA A 180 4.07 11.06 -3.22
N GLY A 181 5.30 10.56 -3.24
CA GLY A 181 5.68 9.40 -4.04
C GLY A 181 4.96 8.12 -3.59
N LEU A 182 4.96 7.84 -2.29
CA LEU A 182 4.28 6.69 -1.69
C LEU A 182 2.77 6.77 -1.94
N LEU A 183 2.16 7.92 -1.64
CA LEU A 183 0.72 8.17 -1.85
C LEU A 183 0.27 7.89 -3.30
N GLY A 184 1.10 8.20 -4.29
CA GLY A 184 0.79 7.94 -5.70
C GLY A 184 0.71 6.45 -6.03
N VAL A 185 1.60 5.63 -5.45
CA VAL A 185 1.59 4.17 -5.64
C VAL A 185 0.41 3.55 -4.91
N GLU A 186 0.20 3.92 -3.64
CA GLU A 186 -0.95 3.49 -2.82
C GLU A 186 -2.28 3.75 -3.52
N SER A 187 -2.43 4.94 -4.11
CA SER A 187 -3.65 5.30 -4.85
C SER A 187 -3.86 4.40 -6.08
N GLY A 188 -2.78 4.00 -6.75
CA GLY A 188 -2.84 3.05 -7.87
C GLY A 188 -3.25 1.65 -7.43
N GLN A 189 -2.74 1.18 -6.28
CA GLN A 189 -3.14 -0.11 -5.72
C GLN A 189 -4.61 -0.13 -5.30
N ASP A 190 -5.08 0.91 -4.60
CA ASP A 190 -6.49 1.06 -4.22
C ASP A 190 -7.40 1.02 -5.45
N ALA A 191 -7.05 1.75 -6.52
CA ALA A 191 -7.80 1.74 -7.78
C ALA A 191 -7.88 0.34 -8.41
N VAL A 192 -6.78 -0.42 -8.40
CA VAL A 192 -6.74 -1.80 -8.92
C VAL A 192 -7.61 -2.73 -8.06
N ILE A 193 -7.48 -2.68 -6.73
CA ILE A 193 -8.29 -3.50 -5.80
C ILE A 193 -9.78 -3.20 -6.01
N ARG A 194 -10.15 -1.92 -6.06
CA ARG A 194 -11.53 -1.47 -6.30
C ARG A 194 -12.05 -1.96 -7.63
N THR A 195 -11.25 -1.88 -8.69
CA THR A 195 -11.64 -2.35 -10.03
C THR A 195 -11.90 -3.85 -10.01
N LEU A 196 -11.00 -4.64 -9.42
CA LEU A 196 -11.17 -6.10 -9.33
C LEU A 196 -12.39 -6.49 -8.49
N LEU A 197 -12.66 -5.78 -7.40
CA LEU A 197 -13.86 -5.99 -6.59
C LEU A 197 -15.13 -5.58 -7.35
N TYR A 198 -15.09 -4.48 -8.11
CA TYR A 198 -16.21 -4.01 -8.92
C TYR A 198 -16.63 -5.02 -9.98
N GLU A 199 -15.67 -5.63 -10.69
CA GLU A 199 -15.92 -6.73 -11.64
C GLU A 199 -16.61 -7.94 -10.97
N ARG A 200 -16.45 -8.08 -9.65
CA ARG A 200 -16.92 -9.21 -8.84
C ARG A 200 -18.11 -8.84 -7.94
N ALA A 201 -18.68 -7.64 -8.08
CA ALA A 201 -19.71 -7.12 -7.17
C ALA A 201 -20.98 -7.99 -7.09
N SER A 202 -21.33 -8.69 -8.18
CA SER A 202 -22.47 -9.60 -8.25
C SER A 202 -22.17 -11.01 -7.73
N LEU A 203 -20.90 -11.34 -7.48
CA LEU A 203 -20.50 -12.66 -7.00
C LEU A 203 -20.81 -12.82 -5.51
N LYS A 204 -21.22 -14.04 -5.14
CA LYS A 204 -21.33 -14.43 -3.73
C LYS A 204 -19.94 -14.58 -3.12
N VAL A 205 -19.73 -13.97 -1.95
CA VAL A 205 -18.51 -14.15 -1.17
C VAL A 205 -18.57 -15.50 -0.49
N ARG A 206 -18.29 -16.58 -1.22
CA ARG A 206 -18.39 -17.93 -0.65
C ARG A 206 -17.41 -18.09 0.53
N PRO A 207 -17.83 -18.74 1.63
CA PRO A 207 -19.07 -19.52 1.82
C PRO A 207 -20.29 -18.72 2.29
N TYR A 208 -20.20 -17.40 2.38
CA TYR A 208 -21.26 -16.56 2.94
C TYR A 208 -22.43 -16.34 1.98
N PRO A 209 -23.65 -16.13 2.51
CA PRO A 209 -24.83 -15.92 1.69
C PRO A 209 -24.90 -14.51 1.06
N PHE A 210 -24.01 -13.59 1.42
CA PHE A 210 -23.96 -12.25 0.86
C PHE A 210 -23.18 -12.19 -0.46
N THR A 211 -23.67 -11.36 -1.38
CA THR A 211 -22.89 -10.92 -2.54
C THR A 211 -21.87 -9.87 -2.09
N GLY A 212 -20.86 -9.56 -2.92
CA GLY A 212 -19.93 -8.44 -2.71
C GLY A 212 -20.59 -7.05 -2.63
N GLY A 213 -21.92 -6.99 -2.43
CA GLY A 213 -22.77 -5.81 -2.39
C GLY A 213 -22.54 -4.86 -1.22
N ILE A 214 -21.56 -5.11 -0.35
CA ILE A 214 -20.99 -4.06 0.53
C ILE A 214 -20.60 -2.85 -0.35
N GLN A 215 -20.07 -3.09 -1.56
CA GLN A 215 -19.62 -2.04 -2.45
C GLN A 215 -20.71 -1.23 -3.14
N HIS A 216 -21.89 -1.75 -3.49
CA HIS A 216 -22.82 -0.94 -4.29
C HIS A 216 -23.43 0.24 -3.50
N GLN A 217 -23.60 0.10 -2.19
CA GLN A 217 -24.02 1.19 -1.30
C GLN A 217 -22.83 2.07 -0.90
N ASP A 218 -21.66 1.50 -0.66
CA ASP A 218 -20.44 2.25 -0.32
C ASP A 218 -19.90 3.08 -1.50
N PHE A 219 -19.99 2.60 -2.74
CA PHE A 219 -19.65 3.40 -3.92
C PHE A 219 -20.62 4.55 -4.14
N LYS A 220 -21.91 4.39 -3.79
CA LYS A 220 -22.87 5.50 -3.88
C LYS A 220 -22.57 6.57 -2.83
N SER A 221 -22.25 6.16 -1.60
CA SER A 221 -21.90 7.08 -0.53
C SER A 221 -20.53 7.72 -0.76
N GLU A 222 -19.54 6.98 -1.24
CA GLU A 222 -18.22 7.51 -1.63
C GLU A 222 -18.30 8.41 -2.84
N LYS A 223 -19.08 8.06 -3.88
CA LYS A 223 -19.31 8.97 -5.02
C LYS A 223 -19.89 10.30 -4.53
N GLN A 224 -20.89 10.26 -3.65
CA GLN A 224 -21.46 11.48 -3.05
C GLN A 224 -20.46 12.23 -2.17
N ALA A 225 -19.57 11.52 -1.45
CA ALA A 225 -18.50 12.13 -0.67
C ALA A 225 -17.43 12.78 -1.56
N TRP A 226 -17.09 12.13 -2.68
CA TRP A 226 -16.14 12.61 -3.70
C TRP A 226 -16.68 13.83 -4.43
N GLU A 227 -17.94 13.81 -4.88
CA GLU A 227 -18.61 14.96 -5.49
C GLU A 227 -18.52 16.19 -4.58
N LYS A 228 -18.77 16.03 -3.26
CA LYS A 228 -18.62 17.12 -2.28
C LYS A 228 -17.18 17.55 -2.00
N ARG A 229 -16.17 16.73 -2.32
CA ARG A 229 -14.75 17.02 -2.05
C ARG A 229 -14.08 17.73 -3.22
N CYS A 230 -14.47 17.40 -4.45
CA CYS A 230 -14.00 18.04 -5.67
C CYS A 230 -14.66 19.41 -5.94
N GLU A 231 -15.72 19.76 -5.21
CA GLU A 231 -16.36 21.08 -5.22
C GLU A 231 -15.66 22.13 -4.33
N ARG A 232 -14.54 21.80 -3.69
CA ARG A 232 -13.72 22.71 -2.87
C ARG A 232 -12.37 22.99 -3.53
#